data_AF-A0A1G2P841-F1
#
_entry.id   AF-A0A1G2P841-F1
#
_cell.length_a   1.000
_cell.length_b   1.000
_cell.length_c   1.000
_cell.angle_alpha   90.00
_cell.angle_beta   90.00
_cell.angle_gamma   90.00
#
_symmetry.space_group_name_H-M   'P 1'
#
loop_
_entity.id
_entity.type
_entity.pdbx_description
1 polymer ?
#
loop_
_entity_poly.entity_id
_entity_poly.type
_entity_poly.pdbx_seq_one_letter_code
_entity_poly.pdbx_strand_id
1 'polypeptide(L)' 'MKEKYREIASALMESVERRYGVVKVIELRQECGAAAKEGLARETTCQIIARLPCWSRLKFLILYPELILPYLFRI' A
#
# COMPACT_ATOMS: atom_id res chain seq x y z
N MET A 1 -1.89 -4.72 -9.05
CA MET A 1 -0.46 -4.88 -8.70
C MET A 1 0.21 -5.57 -9.87
N LYS A 2 1.24 -4.96 -10.48
CA LYS A 2 2.02 -5.64 -11.54
C LYS A 2 2.56 -6.96 -10.99
N GLU A 3 2.47 -8.04 -11.77
CA GLU A 3 2.91 -9.42 -11.44
C GLU A 3 4.22 -9.45 -10.62
N LYS A 4 5.16 -8.60 -11.02
CA LYS A 4 6.47 -8.37 -10.40
C LYS A 4 6.47 -8.20 -8.87
N TYR A 5 5.56 -7.40 -8.30
CA TYR A 5 5.58 -7.18 -6.84
C TYR A 5 5.06 -8.38 -6.06
N ARG A 6 4.15 -9.15 -6.67
CA ARG A 6 3.68 -10.42 -6.10
C ARG A 6 4.81 -11.44 -6.12
N GLU A 7 5.57 -11.51 -7.20
CA GLU A 7 6.76 -12.37 -7.30
C GLU A 7 7.83 -12.00 -6.27
N ILE A 8 8.14 -10.70 -6.13
CA ILE A 8 9.10 -10.23 -5.12
C ILE A 8 8.64 -10.58 -3.71
N ALA A 9 7.37 -10.33 -3.38
CA ALA A 9 6.81 -10.66 -2.07
C ALA A 9 6.87 -12.17 -1.79
N SER A 10 6.56 -13.01 -2.79
CA SER A 10 6.68 -14.47 -2.68
C SER A 10 8.12 -14.92 -2.45
N ALA A 11 9.08 -14.40 -3.22
CA ALA A 11 10.50 -14.73 -3.07
C ALA A 11 11.06 -14.31 -1.70
N LEU A 12 10.62 -13.15 -1.19
CA LEU A 12 10.98 -12.70 0.16
C LEU A 12 10.41 -13.62 1.24
N MET A 13 9.14 -13.99 1.13
CA MET A 13 8.51 -14.90 2.09
C MET A 13 9.15 -16.29 2.08
N GLU A 14 9.50 -16.82 0.90
CA GLU A 14 10.22 -18.10 0.78
C GLU A 14 11.62 -18.04 1.42
N SER A 15 12.34 -16.93 1.22
CA SER A 15 13.65 -16.70 1.86
C SER A 15 13.54 -16.63 3.39
N VAL A 16 12.49 -15.99 3.91
CA VAL A 16 12.20 -15.94 5.35
C VAL A 16 11.84 -17.33 5.88
N GLU A 17 10.99 -18.08 5.17
CA GLU A 17 10.60 -19.43 5.56
C GLU A 17 11.81 -20.36 5.69
N ARG A 18 12.72 -20.32 4.71
CA ARG A 18 13.94 -21.14 4.73
C ARG A 18 14.89 -20.80 5.88
N ARG A 19 14.90 -19.53 6.34
CA ARG A 19 15.81 -19.06 7.39
C ARG A 19 15.25 -19.14 8.80
N TYR A 20 13.95 -18.89 8.95
CA TYR A 20 13.29 -18.70 10.24
C TYR A 20 12.08 -19.61 10.47
N GLY A 21 11.72 -20.42 9.47
CA GLY A 21 10.59 -21.34 9.52
C GLY A 21 9.23 -20.69 9.25
N VAL A 22 8.22 -21.54 9.12
CA VAL A 22 6.84 -21.17 8.75
C VAL A 22 6.18 -20.25 9.78
N VAL A 23 6.49 -20.42 11.08
CA VAL A 23 5.91 -19.60 12.15
C VAL A 23 6.24 -18.12 11.94
N LYS A 24 7.47 -17.80 11.54
CA LYS A 24 7.88 -16.40 11.32
C LYS A 24 7.17 -15.76 10.13
N VAL A 25 6.87 -16.55 9.09
CA VAL A 25 6.08 -16.10 7.94
C VAL A 25 4.64 -15.78 8.35
N ILE A 26 4.05 -16.57 9.24
CA ILE A 26 2.68 -16.32 9.75
C ILE A 26 2.64 -15.01 10.55
N GLU A 27 3.61 -14.79 11.44
CA GLU A 27 3.75 -13.54 12.20
C GLU A 27 3.86 -12.32 11.27
N LEU A 28 4.79 -12.37 10.30
CA LEU A 28 4.97 -11.27 9.34
C LEU A 28 3.73 -11.00 8.50
N ARG A 29 2.98 -12.04 8.10
CA ARG A 29 1.71 -11.85 7.40
C ARG A 29 0.67 -11.17 8.26
N GLN A 30 0.62 -11.45 9.56
CA GLN A 30 -0.29 -10.79 10.48
C GLN A 30 0.12 -9.33 10.73
N GLU A 31 1.39 -9.08 11.03
CA GLU A 31 1.95 -7.74 11.27
C GLU A 31 1.81 -6.84 10.04
N CYS A 32 2.21 -7.33 8.87
CA CYS A 32 2.13 -6.54 7.64
C CYS A 32 0.73 -6.48 7.05
N GLY A 33 -0.19 -7.38 7.43
CA GLY A 33 -1.51 -7.50 6.82
C GLY A 33 -2.38 -6.25 7.00
N ALA A 34 -2.37 -5.66 8.21
CA ALA A 34 -3.11 -4.43 8.48
C ALA A 34 -2.51 -3.24 7.72
N ALA A 35 -1.18 -3.06 7.82
CA ALA A 35 -0.46 -1.98 7.13
C ALA A 35 -0.58 -2.07 5.59
N ALA A 36 -0.58 -3.28 5.03
CA ALA A 36 -0.76 -3.49 3.59
C ALA A 36 -2.17 -3.12 3.12
N LYS A 37 -3.21 -3.48 3.91
CA LYS A 37 -4.60 -3.08 3.61
C LYS A 37 -4.78 -1.58 3.67
N GLU A 38 -4.23 -0.94 4.70
CA GLU A 38 -4.25 0.51 4.85
C GLU A 38 -3.51 1.22 3.70
N GLY A 39 -2.30 0.75 3.36
CA GLY A 39 -1.53 1.26 2.23
C GLY A 39 -2.28 1.14 0.90
N LEU A 40 -2.94 -0.01 0.65
CA LEU A 40 -3.76 -0.22 -0.54
C LEU A 40 -4.96 0.72 -0.58
N ALA A 41 -5.67 0.89 0.54
CA ALA A 41 -6.80 1.81 0.63
C ALA A 41 -6.35 3.26 0.36
N ARG A 42 -5.24 3.69 0.98
CA ARG A 42 -4.67 5.02 0.78
C ARG A 42 -4.25 5.28 -0.67
N GLU A 43 -3.56 4.33 -1.29
CA GLU A 43 -3.15 4.46 -2.70
C GLU A 43 -4.38 4.48 -3.62
N THR A 44 -5.37 3.63 -3.36
CA THR A 44 -6.63 3.62 -4.12
C THR A 44 -7.34 4.97 -4.03
N THR A 45 -7.42 5.56 -2.84
CA THR A 45 -7.99 6.90 -2.63
C THR A 45 -7.23 7.97 -3.42
N CYS A 46 -5.89 7.96 -3.39
CA CYS A 46 -5.08 8.89 -4.18
C CYS A 46 -5.28 8.70 -5.69
N GLN A 47 -5.43 7.46 -6.14
CA GLN A 47 -5.73 7.10 -7.53
C GLN A 47 -7.10 7.60 -8.01
N ILE A 48 -8.09 7.61 -7.12
CA ILE A 48 -9.42 8.18 -7.40
C ILE A 48 -9.32 9.71 -7.48
N ILE A 49 -8.70 10.35 -6.48
CA ILE A 49 -8.52 11.82 -6.41
C ILE A 49 -7.79 12.34 -7.66
N ALA A 50 -6.78 11.63 -8.14
CA ALA A 50 -6.04 12.01 -9.34
C ALA A 50 -6.88 12.00 -10.62
N ARG A 51 -7.96 11.20 -10.67
CA ARG A 51 -8.87 11.13 -11.82
C ARG A 51 -10.00 12.17 -11.77
N LEU A 52 -10.18 12.85 -10.64
CA LEU A 52 -11.21 13.89 -10.50
C LEU A 52 -10.81 15.18 -11.23
N PRO A 53 -11.78 16.00 -11.66
CA PRO A 53 -11.55 17.36 -12.16
C PRO A 53 -10.82 18.23 -11.13
N CYS A 54 -10.03 19.21 -11.58
CA CYS A 54 -9.17 20.03 -10.72
C CYS A 54 -9.89 20.63 -9.50
N TRP A 55 -11.11 21.15 -9.67
CA TRP A 55 -11.88 21.72 -8.56
C TRP A 55 -12.28 20.69 -7.51
N SER A 56 -12.77 19.53 -7.94
CA SER A 56 -13.14 18.44 -7.04
C SER A 56 -11.91 17.85 -6.34
N ARG A 57 -10.78 17.78 -7.05
CA ARG A 57 -9.48 17.34 -6.49
C ARG A 57 -8.98 18.29 -5.41
N LEU A 58 -8.96 19.60 -5.67
CA LEU A 58 -8.58 20.61 -4.70
C LEU A 58 -9.50 20.58 -3.47
N LYS A 59 -10.82 20.49 -3.69
CA LYS A 59 -11.79 20.35 -2.58
C LYS A 59 -11.49 19.14 -1.71
N PHE A 60 -11.19 17.99 -2.31
CA PHE A 60 -10.83 16.77 -1.57
C PHE A 60 -9.53 16.94 -0.77
N LEU A 61 -8.50 17.55 -1.35
CA LEU A 61 -7.22 17.77 -0.65
C LEU A 61 -7.34 18.80 0.48
N ILE A 62 -8.25 19.76 0.39
CA ILE A 62 -8.55 20.71 1.47
C ILE A 62 -9.32 20.01 2.61
N LEU A 63 -10.27 19.15 2.28
CA LEU A 63 -11.07 18.42 3.28
C LEU A 63 -10.26 17.34 4.02
N TYR A 64 -9.27 16.75 3.35
CA TYR A 64 -8.43 15.67 3.87
C TYR A 64 -6.94 16.02 3.68
N PRO A 65 -6.40 16.97 4.47
CA PRO A 65 -5.03 17.45 4.32
C PRO A 65 -3.97 16.34 4.54
N GLU A 66 -4.29 15.30 5.31
CA GLU A 66 -3.45 14.12 5.52
C GLU A 66 -3.16 13.34 4.23
N LEU A 67 -3.99 13.52 3.19
CA LEU A 67 -3.80 12.89 1.88
C LEU A 67 -2.91 13.72 0.96
N ILE A 68 -2.56 14.97 1.31
CA ILE A 68 -1.71 15.83 0.46
C ILE A 68 -0.34 15.20 0.24
N LEU A 69 0.35 14.78 1.31
CA LEU A 69 1.67 14.17 1.19
C LEU A 69 1.60 12.82 0.44
N PRO A 70 0.72 11.87 0.81
CA PRO A 70 0.56 10.63 0.03
C PRO A 70 0.25 10.87 -1.45
N TYR A 71 -0.61 11.84 -1.76
CA TYR A 71 -0.98 12.18 -3.14
C TYR A 71 0.20 12.71 -3.95
N LEU A 72 1.05 13.54 -3.35
CA LEU A 72 2.24 14.11 -3.99
C LEU A 72 3.36 13.08 -4.15
N PHE A 73 3.57 12.21 -3.16
CA PHE A 73 4.71 11.30 -3.14
C PHE A 73 4.47 9.97 -3.85
N ARG A 74 3.21 9.55 -4.11
CA ARG A 74 2.82 8.37 -4.91
C ARG A 74 3.96 7.35 -5.10
N ILE A 75 4.32 6.68 -4.01
CA ILE A 75 5.27 5.55 -3.99
C ILE A 75 4.50 4.28 -4.33
#